data_AF-A0A258X325-F1
#
_entry.id   AF-A0A258X325-F1
#
_cell.length_a   1.000
_cell.length_b   1.000
_cell.length_c   1.000
_cell.angle_alpha   90.00
_cell.angle_beta   90.00
_cell.angle_gamma   90.00
#
_symmetry.space_group_name_H-M   'P 1'
#
loop_
_entity.id
_entity.type
_entity.pdbx_description
1 polymer ?
#
loop_
_entity_poly.entity_id
_entity_poly.type
_entity_poly.pdbx_seq_one_letter_code
_entity_poly.pdbx_strand_id
1 'polypeptide(L)'
;MHLSFRILAILFIALVVLQSILGGSLFILLAGWNPHDIAAYYSQKSFHGLLETLAPHTLFISIALMGTLHFLGFIETISEKQKQLFIHGLFGLFILDQTAPIFISLGIDLFATVKVMAFIGFEMALSAVWLIIFRHSLTEA
;
A
#
# COMPACT_ATOMS: atom_id res chain seq x y z
N MET A 1 -13.75 13.21 24.03
CA MET A 1 -12.78 12.39 23.28
C MET A 1 -13.01 12.37 21.75
N HIS A 2 -14.14 12.82 21.21
CA HIS A 2 -14.54 12.58 19.81
C HIS A 2 -13.94 13.54 18.75
N LEU A 3 -13.68 14.81 19.07
CA LEU A 3 -13.10 15.75 18.12
C LEU A 3 -11.67 15.35 17.70
N SER A 4 -10.91 14.79 18.65
CA SER A 4 -9.53 14.34 18.42
C SER A 4 -9.47 13.17 17.42
N PHE A 5 -10.37 12.19 17.51
CA PHE A 5 -10.37 11.03 16.60
C PHE A 5 -10.70 11.42 15.16
N ARG A 6 -11.69 12.28 14.94
CA ARG A 6 -12.07 12.75 13.60
C ARG A 6 -10.95 13.55 12.94
N ILE A 7 -10.29 14.45 13.69
CA ILE A 7 -9.14 15.22 13.19
C ILE A 7 -7.98 14.27 12.87
N LEU A 8 -7.69 13.30 13.75
CA LEU A 8 -6.65 12.28 13.52
C LEU A 8 -6.94 11.44 12.28
N ALA A 9 -8.18 11.01 12.05
CA ALA A 9 -8.57 10.27 10.86
C ALA A 9 -8.38 11.10 9.57
N ILE A 10 -8.77 12.38 9.58
CA ILE A 10 -8.57 13.28 8.43
C ILE A 10 -7.08 13.49 8.15
N LEU A 11 -6.29 13.80 9.18
CA LEU A 11 -4.85 14.01 9.04
C LEU A 11 -4.14 12.75 8.53
N PHE A 12 -4.55 11.57 9.01
CA PHE A 12 -3.99 10.31 8.55
C PHE A 12 -4.37 10.03 7.09
N ILE A 13 -5.63 10.24 6.68
CA ILE A 13 -6.05 10.11 5.28
C ILE A 13 -5.24 11.07 4.39
N ALA A 14 -5.07 12.32 4.80
CA ALA A 14 -4.28 13.30 4.05
C ALA A 14 -2.82 12.85 3.90
N LEU A 15 -2.22 12.30 4.96
CA LEU A 15 -0.86 11.77 4.93
C LEU A 15 -0.74 10.58 3.97
N VAL A 16 -1.69 9.64 4.00
CA VAL A 16 -1.72 8.49 3.08
C VAL A 16 -1.87 8.95 1.63
N VAL A 17 -2.82 9.84 1.33
CA VAL A 17 -3.02 10.36 -0.03
C VAL A 17 -1.77 11.07 -0.53
N LEU A 18 -1.13 11.89 0.31
CA LEU A 18 0.12 12.57 -0.05
C LEU A 18 1.24 11.56 -0.31
N GLN A 19 1.36 10.52 0.52
CA GLN A 19 2.33 9.45 0.35
C GLN A 19 2.09 8.67 -0.95
N SER A 20 0.85 8.31 -1.27
CA SER A 20 0.49 7.59 -2.51
C SER A 20 0.75 8.44 -3.75
N ILE A 21 0.43 9.75 -3.72
CA ILE A 21 0.72 10.66 -4.83
C ILE A 21 2.23 10.79 -5.02
N LEU A 22 2.99 11.08 -3.96
CA LEU A 22 4.44 11.26 -4.05
C LEU A 22 5.14 9.95 -4.47
N GLY A 23 4.78 8.83 -3.84
CA GLY A 23 5.32 7.50 -4.15
C GLY A 23 4.99 7.07 -5.57
N GLY A 24 3.74 7.20 -6.00
CA GLY A 24 3.31 6.90 -7.36
C GLY A 24 3.99 7.80 -8.41
N SER A 25 4.12 9.09 -8.13
CA SER A 25 4.79 10.04 -9.03
C SER A 25 6.27 9.71 -9.19
N LEU A 26 6.98 9.45 -8.08
CA LEU A 26 8.39 9.04 -8.09
C LEU A 26 8.58 7.71 -8.81
N PHE A 27 7.68 6.74 -8.60
CA PHE A 27 7.71 5.46 -9.29
C PHE A 27 7.56 5.63 -10.80
N ILE A 28 6.58 6.41 -11.26
CA ILE A 28 6.37 6.69 -12.69
C ILE A 28 7.59 7.41 -13.29
N LEU A 29 8.18 8.38 -12.57
CA LEU A 29 9.36 9.11 -13.03
C LEU A 29 10.60 8.23 -13.17
N LEU A 30 10.77 7.23 -12.30
CA LEU A 30 11.98 6.40 -12.24
C LEU A 30 11.86 5.09 -13.02
N ALA A 31 10.74 4.39 -12.86
CA ALA A 31 10.51 3.04 -13.40
C ALA A 31 9.53 3.02 -14.57
N GLY A 32 8.81 4.11 -14.83
CA GLY A 32 7.73 4.15 -15.82
C GLY A 32 6.43 3.53 -15.33
N TRP A 33 5.45 3.45 -16.22
CA TRP A 33 4.14 2.86 -15.93
C TRP A 33 3.93 1.51 -16.64
N ASN A 34 4.57 1.30 -17.80
CA ASN A 34 4.37 0.09 -18.56
C ASN A 34 5.19 -1.07 -17.96
N PRO A 35 4.68 -2.31 -17.98
CA PRO A 35 5.41 -3.47 -17.47
C PRO A 35 6.80 -3.64 -18.10
N HIS A 36 6.97 -3.27 -19.37
CA HIS A 36 8.27 -3.29 -20.04
C HIS A 36 9.29 -2.34 -19.39
N ASP A 37 8.90 -1.11 -19.08
CA ASP A 37 9.77 -0.09 -18.49
C ASP A 37 10.17 -0.49 -17.06
N ILE A 38 9.20 -1.03 -16.33
CA ILE A 38 9.39 -1.56 -14.97
C ILE A 38 10.36 -2.75 -14.97
N ALA A 39 10.22 -3.66 -15.94
CA ALA A 39 11.13 -4.79 -16.11
C ALA A 39 12.55 -4.32 -16.44
N ALA A 40 12.70 -3.35 -17.33
CA ALA A 40 13.99 -2.76 -17.68
C ALA A 40 14.64 -2.05 -16.47
N TYR A 41 13.86 -1.33 -15.66
CA TYR A 41 14.36 -0.63 -14.47
C TYR A 41 14.91 -1.58 -13.40
N TYR A 42 14.21 -2.67 -13.10
CA TYR A 42 14.61 -3.59 -12.03
C TYR A 42 15.63 -4.65 -12.48
N SER A 43 15.62 -5.05 -13.74
CA SER A 43 16.56 -6.06 -14.28
C SER A 43 18.02 -5.61 -14.27
N GLN A 44 18.27 -4.30 -14.29
CA GLN A 44 19.61 -3.72 -14.28
C GLN A 44 20.19 -3.51 -12.86
N LYS A 45 19.39 -3.72 -11.80
CA LYS A 45 19.83 -3.46 -10.42
C LYS A 45 20.50 -4.68 -9.79
N SER A 46 21.60 -4.43 -9.08
CA SER A 46 22.18 -5.43 -8.18
C SER A 46 21.23 -5.72 -7.02
N PHE A 47 21.39 -6.87 -6.35
CA PHE A 47 20.58 -7.19 -5.16
C PHE A 47 20.66 -6.12 -4.08
N HIS A 48 21.85 -5.55 -3.84
CA HIS A 48 22.02 -4.44 -2.90
C HIS A 48 21.24 -3.19 -3.34
N GLY A 49 21.34 -2.80 -4.62
CA GLY A 49 20.59 -1.66 -5.16
C GLY A 49 19.08 -1.87 -5.13
N LEU A 50 18.60 -3.12 -5.22
CA LEU A 50 17.18 -3.45 -4.99
C LEU A 50 16.80 -3.19 -3.53
N LEU A 51 17.60 -3.67 -2.58
CA LEU A 51 17.33 -3.44 -1.15
C LEU A 51 17.32 -1.94 -0.79
N GLU A 52 18.26 -1.16 -1.32
CA GLU A 52 18.27 0.31 -1.12
C GLU A 52 17.01 0.99 -1.68
N THR A 53 16.45 0.45 -2.77
CA THR A 53 15.22 0.96 -3.37
C THR A 53 13.97 0.52 -2.58
N LEU A 54 13.94 -0.73 -2.10
CA LEU A 54 12.75 -1.33 -1.47
C LEU A 54 12.63 -1.06 0.02
N ALA A 55 13.73 -0.95 0.76
CA ALA A 55 13.74 -0.76 2.21
C ALA A 55 12.93 0.47 2.67
N PRO A 56 13.14 1.70 2.13
CA PRO A 56 12.34 2.84 2.52
C PRO A 56 10.85 2.66 2.16
N HIS A 57 10.56 2.10 0.99
CA HIS A 57 9.19 1.89 0.53
C HIS A 57 8.42 0.88 1.41
N THR A 58 9.09 -0.22 1.76
CA THR A 58 8.60 -1.24 2.69
C THR A 58 8.31 -0.64 4.05
N LEU A 59 9.20 0.21 4.58
CA LEU A 59 9.02 0.86 5.87
C LEU A 59 7.80 1.80 5.87
N PHE A 60 7.69 2.67 4.87
CA PHE A 60 6.58 3.63 4.77
C PHE A 60 5.23 2.93 4.63
N ILE A 61 5.13 1.91 3.77
CA ILE A 61 3.89 1.14 3.61
C ILE A 61 3.57 0.35 4.88
N SER A 62 4.57 -0.20 5.58
CA SER A 62 4.35 -0.93 6.83
C SER A 62 3.77 -0.03 7.94
N ILE A 63 4.21 1.22 8.03
CA ILE A 63 3.64 2.21 8.98
C ILE A 63 2.19 2.52 8.61
N ALA A 64 1.91 2.77 7.33
CA ALA A 64 0.55 3.02 6.85
C ALA A 64 -0.37 1.83 7.13
N LEU A 65 0.11 0.61 6.87
CA LEU A 65 -0.59 -0.64 7.15
C LEU A 65 -0.88 -0.78 8.64
N MET A 66 0.14 -0.62 9.50
CA MET A 66 -0.01 -0.71 10.95
C MET A 66 -1.06 0.26 11.48
N GLY A 67 -1.02 1.53 11.05
CA GLY A 67 -2.04 2.52 11.40
C GLY A 67 -3.44 2.08 10.96
N THR A 68 -3.57 1.70 9.68
CA THR A 68 -4.84 1.22 9.10
C THR A 68 -5.43 0.06 9.92
N LEU A 69 -4.63 -0.95 10.20
CA LEU A 69 -5.06 -2.15 10.91
C LEU A 69 -5.43 -1.85 12.37
N HIS A 70 -4.72 -0.92 13.00
CA HIS A 70 -5.06 -0.45 14.34
C HIS A 70 -6.46 0.18 14.34
N PHE A 71 -6.74 1.12 13.43
CA PHE A 71 -8.07 1.72 13.31
C PHE A 71 -9.16 0.69 12.97
N LEU A 72 -8.88 -0.25 12.07
CA LEU A 72 -9.82 -1.31 11.69
C LEU A 72 -10.23 -2.18 12.89
N GLY A 73 -9.31 -2.40 13.84
CA GLY A 73 -9.56 -3.15 15.06
C GLY A 73 -10.66 -2.53 15.94
N PHE A 74 -10.77 -1.19 15.96
CA PHE A 74 -11.75 -0.47 16.78
C PHE A 74 -13.13 -0.35 16.11
N ILE A 75 -13.28 -0.70 14.83
CA ILE A 75 -14.56 -0.55 14.15
C ILE A 75 -15.49 -1.71 14.51
N GLU A 76 -16.60 -1.42 15.18
CA GLU A 76 -17.61 -2.43 15.53
C GLU A 76 -18.61 -2.72 14.41
N THR A 77 -18.68 -1.86 13.38
CA THR A 77 -19.68 -1.93 12.30
C THR A 77 -19.42 -2.99 11.23
N ILE A 78 -18.26 -3.63 11.23
CA ILE A 78 -17.86 -4.68 10.29
C ILE A 78 -17.56 -5.97 11.04
N SER A 79 -17.99 -7.10 10.46
CA SER A 79 -17.77 -8.40 11.09
C SER A 79 -16.28 -8.76 11.13
N GLU A 80 -15.87 -9.54 12.14
CA GLU A 80 -14.49 -10.02 12.28
C GLU A 80 -13.99 -10.78 11.05
N LYS A 81 -14.87 -11.55 10.37
CA LYS A 81 -14.52 -12.23 9.11
C LYS A 81 -14.15 -11.25 8.00
N GLN A 82 -14.87 -10.12 7.89
CA GLN A 82 -14.57 -9.09 6.90
C GLN A 82 -13.28 -8.35 7.26
N LYS A 83 -13.05 -8.02 8.54
CA LYS A 83 -11.79 -7.43 9.00
C LYS A 83 -10.61 -8.32 8.64
N GLN A 84 -10.72 -9.61 8.92
CA GLN A 84 -9.71 -10.60 8.54
C GLN A 84 -9.49 -10.62 7.04
N LEU A 85 -10.53 -10.62 6.21
CA LEU A 85 -10.39 -10.58 4.75
C LEU A 85 -9.60 -9.34 4.29
N PHE A 86 -9.90 -8.16 4.84
CA PHE A 86 -9.15 -6.93 4.53
C PHE A 86 -7.68 -7.03 4.96
N ILE A 87 -7.40 -7.54 6.16
CA ILE A 87 -6.04 -7.74 6.65
C ILE A 87 -5.25 -8.67 5.72
N HIS A 88 -5.80 -9.85 5.41
CA HIS A 88 -5.12 -10.82 4.56
C HIS A 88 -4.94 -10.29 3.13
N GLY A 89 -5.94 -9.60 2.58
CA GLY A 89 -5.86 -8.99 1.26
C GLY A 89 -4.76 -7.93 1.19
N LEU A 90 -4.73 -7.02 2.16
CA LEU A 90 -3.71 -5.96 2.25
C LEU A 90 -2.30 -6.53 2.41
N PHE A 91 -2.10 -7.51 3.29
CA PHE A 91 -0.80 -8.18 3.44
C PHE A 91 -0.40 -8.97 2.20
N GLY A 92 -1.33 -9.70 1.58
CA GLY A 92 -1.05 -10.47 0.37
C GLY A 92 -0.60 -9.59 -0.79
N LEU A 93 -1.32 -8.50 -1.04
CA LEU A 93 -0.97 -7.52 -2.07
C LEU A 93 0.36 -6.82 -1.77
N PHE A 94 0.61 -6.46 -0.51
CA PHE A 94 1.88 -5.89 -0.09
C PHE A 94 3.07 -6.84 -0.36
N ILE A 95 2.95 -8.10 0.05
CA ILE A 95 4.00 -9.11 -0.18
C ILE A 95 4.25 -9.29 -1.67
N LEU A 96 3.19 -9.38 -2.49
CA LEU A 96 3.34 -9.49 -3.94
C LEU A 96 4.04 -8.27 -4.55
N ASP A 97 3.68 -7.05 -4.13
CA ASP A 97 4.31 -5.82 -4.64
C ASP A 97 5.79 -5.71 -4.24
N GLN A 98 6.16 -6.06 -3.00
CA GLN A 98 7.54 -5.98 -2.51
C GLN A 98 8.43 -7.10 -3.04
N THR A 99 7.87 -8.29 -3.31
CA THR A 99 8.65 -9.43 -3.82
C THR A 99 8.80 -9.39 -5.34
N ALA A 100 7.88 -8.75 -6.08
CA ALA A 100 7.95 -8.69 -7.53
C ALA A 100 9.29 -8.14 -8.10
N PRO A 101 9.89 -7.05 -7.57
CA PRO A 101 11.20 -6.56 -7.99
C PRO A 101 12.33 -7.60 -7.91
N ILE A 102 12.28 -8.53 -6.96
CA ILE A 102 13.27 -9.61 -6.83
C ILE A 102 13.09 -10.63 -7.96
N PHE A 103 11.85 -11.02 -8.27
CA PHE A 103 11.61 -11.96 -9.37
C PHE A 103 11.90 -11.35 -10.75
N ILE A 104 11.65 -10.05 -10.91
CA ILE A 104 12.02 -9.31 -12.13
C ILE A 104 13.54 -9.31 -12.31
N SER A 105 14.32 -9.06 -11.25
CA SER A 105 15.79 -9.07 -11.37
C SER A 105 16.38 -10.47 -11.62
N LEU A 106 15.63 -11.52 -11.32
CA LEU A 106 15.94 -12.91 -11.70
C LEU A 106 15.49 -13.27 -13.13
N GLY A 107 14.95 -12.31 -13.90
CA GLY A 107 14.55 -12.50 -15.30
C GLY A 107 13.12 -13.01 -15.51
N ILE A 108 12.25 -12.94 -14.49
CA ILE A 108 10.86 -13.37 -14.59
C ILE A 108 9.95 -12.16 -14.86
N ASP A 109 9.87 -11.73 -16.12
CA ASP A 109 9.20 -10.48 -16.52
C ASP A 109 7.69 -10.43 -16.23
N LEU A 110 7.02 -11.58 -16.09
CA LEU A 110 5.61 -11.64 -15.67
C LEU A 110 5.38 -10.86 -14.36
N PHE A 111 6.38 -10.80 -13.47
CA PHE A 111 6.26 -10.09 -12.21
C PHE A 111 6.20 -8.57 -12.37
N ALA A 112 6.56 -7.99 -13.52
CA ALA A 112 6.33 -6.57 -13.77
C ALA A 112 4.83 -6.25 -13.84
N THR A 113 4.04 -7.10 -14.49
CA THR A 113 2.57 -6.98 -14.49
C THR A 113 1.99 -7.27 -13.11
N VAL A 114 2.48 -8.31 -12.42
CA VAL A 114 2.06 -8.62 -11.04
C VAL A 114 2.31 -7.43 -10.12
N LYS A 115 3.44 -6.74 -10.26
CA LYS A 115 3.76 -5.54 -9.48
C LYS A 115 2.72 -4.45 -9.65
N VAL A 116 2.39 -4.10 -10.90
CA VAL A 116 1.39 -3.06 -11.20
C VAL A 116 0.02 -3.44 -10.62
N MET A 117 -0.40 -4.69 -10.82
CA MET A 117 -1.69 -5.17 -10.32
C MET A 117 -1.74 -5.23 -8.79
N ALA A 118 -0.64 -5.66 -8.15
CA ALA A 118 -0.51 -5.70 -6.70
C ALA A 118 -0.54 -4.30 -6.10
N PHE A 119 0.16 -3.33 -6.70
CA PHE A 119 0.15 -1.93 -6.29
C PHE A 119 -1.25 -1.32 -6.41
N ILE A 120 -1.90 -1.41 -7.58
CA ILE A 120 -3.25 -0.87 -7.79
C ILE A 120 -4.24 -1.53 -6.82
N GLY A 121 -4.19 -2.85 -6.72
CA GLY A 121 -5.05 -3.61 -5.81
C GLY A 121 -4.85 -3.20 -4.36
N PHE A 122 -3.60 -2.97 -3.95
CA PHE A 122 -3.26 -2.52 -2.60
C PHE A 122 -3.87 -1.15 -2.31
N GLU A 123 -3.66 -0.18 -3.19
CA GLU A 123 -4.22 1.17 -3.04
C GLU A 123 -5.76 1.17 -3.00
N MET A 124 -6.41 0.34 -3.82
CA MET A 124 -7.87 0.20 -3.83
C MET A 124 -8.40 -0.43 -2.53
N ALA A 125 -7.78 -1.52 -2.06
CA ALA A 125 -8.15 -2.18 -0.82
C ALA A 125 -7.95 -1.25 0.38
N LEU A 126 -6.83 -0.54 0.41
CA LEU A 126 -6.52 0.45 1.44
C LEU A 126 -7.56 1.56 1.45
N SER A 127 -7.88 2.13 0.28
CA SER A 127 -8.91 3.18 0.14
C SER A 127 -10.29 2.71 0.62
N ALA A 128 -10.69 1.48 0.31
CA ALA A 128 -11.96 0.92 0.77
C ALA A 128 -12.02 0.84 2.30
N VAL A 129 -10.95 0.37 2.94
CA VAL A 129 -10.84 0.33 4.41
C VAL A 129 -10.93 1.75 5.00
N TRP A 130 -10.28 2.73 4.37
CA TRP A 130 -10.34 4.12 4.82
C TRP A 130 -11.74 4.72 4.74
N LEU A 131 -12.49 4.44 3.68
CA LEU A 131 -13.88 4.88 3.58
C LEU A 131 -14.74 4.32 4.72
N ILE A 132 -14.49 3.08 5.13
CA ILE A 132 -15.17 2.47 6.28
C ILE A 132 -14.79 3.17 7.58
N ILE A 133 -13.49 3.39 7.83
CA ILE A 133 -12.99 4.12 9.01
C ILE A 133 -13.59 5.53 9.08
N PHE A 134 -13.55 6.26 7.97
CA PHE A 134 -14.06 7.61 7.89
C PHE A 134 -15.57 7.66 8.13
N ARG A 135 -16.34 6.78 7.47
CA ARG A 135 -17.80 6.70 7.66
C ARG A 135 -18.14 6.42 9.13
N HIS A 136 -17.44 5.48 9.76
CA HIS A 136 -17.65 5.15 11.16
C HIS A 136 -17.36 6.36 12.08
N SER A 137 -16.29 7.10 11.81
CA SER A 137 -15.93 8.31 12.57
C SER A 137 -16.97 9.43 12.48
N LEU A 138 -17.83 9.43 11.46
CA LEU A 138 -18.94 10.38 11.32
C LEU A 138 -20.21 9.93 12.04
N THR A 139 -20.42 8.62 12.22
CA THR A 139 -21.62 8.07 12.87
C THR A 139 -21.54 8.01 14.39
N GLU A 140 -20.34 7.99 14.97
CA GLU A 140 -20.12 8.05 16.42
C GLU A 140 -19.86 9.48 16.95
N ALA A 141 -20.07 10.50 16.12
CA ALA A 141 -19.99 11.91 16.48
C ALA A 141 -21.38 12.48 16.78
#